data_AF-A0AA43ULW0-F1
#
_entry.id   AF-A0AA43ULW0-F1
#
_cell.length_a   1.000
_cell.length_b   1.000
_cell.length_c   1.000
_cell.angle_alpha   90.00
_cell.angle_beta   90.00
_cell.angle_gamma   90.00
#
_symmetry.space_group_name_H-M   'P 1'
#
loop_
_entity.id
_entity.type
_entity.pdbx_description
1 polymer ?
#
loop_
_entity_poly.entity_id
_entity_poly.type
_entity_poly.pdbx_seq_one_letter_code
_entity_poly.pdbx_strand_id
1 'polypeptide(L)'
;MNRKYAISAVVLVAIVIAAVLCYFEMNGTIALADKISDGSSATEQLQFGKNLDIWFMLMLVAFLMIFIRKFEWGICLATLLSAVSSFVVYLAIQDFYFDYGTWDQTLLIKAVICSITLVIAIGVFCGTCKMWQYLLVGALFAPVYALVEWLLGNVTIAGELATDPGGSILVHMCAAYFGIGVALAIRDKRAFDEPMYTTTHSVTFVWLASMLLWMLWPSFVTSLVPAEDVTWG
;
A
#
# COMPACT_ATOMS: atom_id res chain seq x y z
N MET A 1 -28.97 19.16 23.85
CA MET A 1 -28.90 17.70 23.69
C MET A 1 -28.22 17.11 24.91
N ASN A 2 -28.86 16.18 25.63
CA ASN A 2 -28.38 15.71 26.93
C ASN A 2 -27.17 14.75 26.74
N ARG A 3 -26.02 15.08 27.35
CA ARG A 3 -24.74 14.37 27.21
C ARG A 3 -24.85 12.85 27.43
N LYS A 4 -25.79 12.41 28.28
CA LYS A 4 -26.06 10.98 28.54
C LYS A 4 -26.62 10.26 27.31
N TYR A 5 -27.55 10.86 26.57
CA TYR A 5 -28.13 10.24 25.35
C TYR A 5 -27.11 10.18 24.21
N ALA A 6 -26.21 11.16 24.11
CA ALA A 6 -25.13 11.15 23.13
C ALA A 6 -24.13 10.01 23.40
N ILE A 7 -23.75 9.79 24.66
CA ILE A 7 -22.86 8.68 25.05
C ILE A 7 -23.55 7.33 24.82
N SER A 8 -24.82 7.18 25.20
CA SER A 8 -25.57 5.94 24.96
C SER A 8 -25.73 5.63 23.47
N ALA A 9 -25.95 6.64 22.62
CA ALA A 9 -26.03 6.45 21.17
C ALA A 9 -24.69 5.99 20.57
N VAL A 10 -23.57 6.59 21.00
CA VAL A 10 -22.22 6.20 20.53
C VAL A 10 -21.88 4.77 20.96
N VAL A 11 -22.19 4.39 22.20
CA VAL A 11 -21.97 3.02 22.70
C VAL A 11 -22.81 2.01 21.92
N LEU A 12 -24.06 2.34 21.62
CA LEU A 12 -24.95 1.44 20.89
C LEU A 12 -24.50 1.26 19.44
N VAL A 13 -24.05 2.32 18.78
CA VAL A 13 -23.43 2.24 17.44
C VAL A 13 -22.16 1.40 17.46
N ALA A 14 -21.29 1.57 18.47
CA ALA A 14 -20.08 0.78 18.61
C ALA A 14 -20.37 -0.72 18.83
N ILE A 15 -21.39 -1.05 19.63
CA ILE A 15 -21.84 -2.44 19.86
C ILE A 15 -22.38 -3.05 18.56
N VAL A 16 -23.17 -2.29 17.79
CA VAL A 16 -23.71 -2.77 16.51
C VAL A 16 -22.58 -3.03 15.52
N ILE A 17 -21.60 -2.12 15.42
CA ILE A 17 -20.41 -2.32 14.57
C ILE A 17 -19.64 -3.57 15.02
N ALA A 18 -19.39 -3.73 16.32
CA ALA A 18 -18.70 -4.89 16.84
C ALA A 18 -19.46 -6.20 16.57
N ALA A 19 -20.79 -6.22 16.75
CA ALA A 19 -21.62 -7.39 16.48
C ALA A 19 -21.63 -7.76 14.99
N VAL A 20 -21.68 -6.75 14.10
CA VAL A 20 -21.58 -6.96 12.66
C VAL A 20 -20.21 -7.51 12.28
N LEU A 21 -19.13 -6.94 12.82
CA LEU A 21 -17.77 -7.43 12.60
C LEU A 21 -17.60 -8.87 13.09
N CYS A 22 -18.07 -9.21 14.30
CA CYS A 22 -18.02 -10.59 14.80
C CYS A 22 -18.87 -11.57 13.96
N TYR A 23 -20.03 -11.13 13.45
CA TYR A 23 -20.86 -11.97 12.59
C TYR A 23 -20.17 -12.27 11.24
N PHE A 24 -19.55 -11.25 10.63
CA PHE A 24 -18.75 -11.43 9.42
C PHE A 24 -17.47 -12.22 9.68
N GLU A 25 -16.85 -12.07 10.84
CA GLU A 25 -15.68 -12.85 11.24
C GLU A 25 -16.06 -14.34 11.38
N MET A 26 -17.16 -14.68 12.06
CA MET A 26 -17.57 -16.08 12.24
C MET A 26 -17.97 -16.79 10.94
N ASN A 27 -18.68 -16.11 10.04
CA ASN A 27 -19.13 -16.74 8.78
C ASN A 27 -18.10 -16.58 7.64
N GLY A 28 -17.34 -15.49 7.65
CA GLY A 28 -16.31 -15.20 6.66
C GLY A 28 -15.02 -15.98 6.90
N THR A 29 -14.64 -16.29 8.16
CA THR A 29 -13.43 -17.08 8.44
C THR A 29 -13.50 -18.48 7.87
N ILE A 30 -14.66 -19.14 7.89
CA ILE A 30 -14.84 -20.48 7.34
C ILE A 30 -14.72 -20.46 5.81
N ALA A 31 -15.36 -19.50 5.14
CA ALA A 31 -15.29 -19.36 3.68
C ALA A 31 -13.91 -18.87 3.18
N LEU A 32 -13.21 -18.05 3.97
CA LEU A 32 -11.89 -17.55 3.63
C LEU A 32 -10.80 -18.61 3.86
N ALA A 33 -10.94 -19.46 4.89
CA ALA A 33 -9.98 -20.53 5.17
C ALA A 33 -9.85 -21.50 3.98
N ASP A 34 -10.96 -21.83 3.30
CA ASP A 34 -10.96 -22.66 2.10
C ASP A 34 -10.28 -21.99 0.89
N LYS A 35 -10.17 -20.65 0.90
CA LYS A 35 -9.50 -19.88 -0.14
C LYS A 35 -8.00 -19.70 0.13
N ILE A 36 -7.48 -19.93 1.34
CA ILE A 36 -6.06 -19.70 1.64
C ILE A 36 -5.23 -20.89 1.14
N SER A 37 -4.15 -20.62 0.40
CA SER A 37 -3.19 -21.65 -0.02
C SER A 37 -2.61 -22.39 1.19
N ASP A 38 -2.33 -23.69 1.02
CA ASP A 38 -1.67 -24.48 2.06
C ASP A 38 -0.17 -24.16 2.22
N GLY A 39 0.39 -23.31 1.34
CA GLY A 39 1.78 -22.85 1.39
C GLY A 39 2.82 -23.95 1.12
N SER A 40 2.40 -25.12 0.66
CA SER A 40 3.28 -26.28 0.50
C SER A 40 4.20 -26.18 -0.72
N SER A 41 3.88 -25.32 -1.68
CA SER A 41 4.67 -25.19 -2.91
C SER A 41 6.01 -24.47 -2.65
N ALA A 42 7.09 -24.97 -3.27
CA ALA A 42 8.42 -24.37 -3.13
C ALA A 42 8.46 -22.93 -3.65
N THR A 43 7.71 -22.63 -4.72
CA THR A 43 7.60 -21.28 -5.29
C THR A 43 6.98 -20.31 -4.29
N GLU A 44 5.90 -20.71 -3.61
CA GLU A 44 5.22 -19.87 -2.63
C GLU A 44 6.10 -19.61 -1.40
N GLN A 45 6.86 -20.61 -0.96
CA GLN A 45 7.85 -20.45 0.12
C GLN A 45 8.98 -19.47 -0.26
N LEU A 46 9.45 -19.49 -1.51
CA LEU A 46 10.44 -18.53 -2.00
C LEU A 46 9.86 -17.11 -2.10
N GLN A 47 8.62 -16.99 -2.57
CA GLN A 47 7.88 -15.72 -2.59
C GLN A 47 7.65 -15.18 -1.17
N PHE A 48 7.58 -16.04 -0.14
CA PHE A 48 7.39 -15.60 1.23
C PHE A 48 8.51 -14.66 1.70
N GLY A 49 9.77 -15.03 1.45
CA GLY A 49 10.92 -14.17 1.75
C GLY A 49 10.84 -12.83 1.01
N LYS A 50 10.54 -12.86 -0.29
CA LYS A 50 10.42 -11.63 -1.09
C LYS A 50 9.30 -10.72 -0.61
N ASN A 51 8.16 -11.28 -0.19
CA ASN A 51 7.06 -10.48 0.36
C ASN A 51 7.47 -9.76 1.65
N LEU A 52 8.20 -10.44 2.54
CA LEU A 52 8.72 -9.80 3.76
C LEU A 52 9.69 -8.67 3.44
N ASP A 53 10.56 -8.86 2.43
CA ASP A 53 11.46 -7.79 1.97
C ASP A 53 10.66 -6.58 1.49
N ILE A 54 9.59 -6.76 0.71
CA ILE A 54 8.76 -5.65 0.21
C ILE A 54 8.01 -4.96 1.35
N TRP A 55 7.50 -5.70 2.33
CA TRP A 55 6.92 -5.11 3.55
C TRP A 55 7.93 -4.25 4.30
N PHE A 56 9.17 -4.73 4.40
CA PHE A 56 10.23 -3.98 5.05
C PHE A 56 10.60 -2.74 4.23
N MET A 57 10.71 -2.86 2.90
CA MET A 57 10.89 -1.72 2.00
C MET A 57 9.77 -0.69 2.15
N LEU A 58 8.50 -1.11 2.27
CA LEU A 58 7.37 -0.20 2.48
C LEU A 58 7.59 0.68 3.73
N MET A 59 8.08 0.10 4.82
CA MET A 59 8.44 0.86 6.02
C MET A 59 9.64 1.78 5.77
N LEU A 60 10.67 1.31 5.05
CA LEU A 60 11.83 2.13 4.72
C LEU A 60 11.47 3.33 3.82
N VAL A 61 10.48 3.21 2.92
CA VAL A 61 9.97 4.37 2.16
C VAL A 61 9.36 5.40 3.11
N ALA A 62 8.70 4.99 4.19
CA ALA A 62 8.27 5.93 5.24
C ALA A 62 9.46 6.70 5.82
N PHE A 63 10.55 5.99 6.15
CA PHE A 63 11.79 6.59 6.66
C PHE A 63 12.52 7.46 5.64
N LEU A 64 12.33 7.27 4.32
CA LEU A 64 12.82 8.23 3.33
C LEU A 64 12.07 9.56 3.39
N MET A 65 10.78 9.52 3.72
CA MET A 65 9.93 10.70 3.72
C MET A 65 10.08 11.54 5.01
N ILE A 66 10.72 11.04 6.07
CA ILE A 66 10.83 11.77 7.35
C ILE A 66 11.78 12.97 7.33
N PHE A 67 12.38 13.34 6.19
CA PHE A 67 13.35 14.43 6.11
C PHE A 67 12.80 15.77 6.65
N ILE A 68 11.49 16.02 6.52
CA ILE A 68 10.83 17.23 7.03
C ILE A 68 10.56 17.09 8.53
N ARG A 69 11.28 17.88 9.34
CA ARG A 69 11.22 17.86 10.81
C ARG A 69 9.79 17.87 11.38
N LYS A 70 8.92 18.69 10.79
CA LYS A 70 7.54 18.88 11.25
C LYS A 70 6.68 17.61 11.15
N PHE A 71 6.98 16.74 10.17
CA PHE A 71 6.15 15.59 9.84
C PHE A 71 6.81 14.24 10.16
N GLU A 72 8.03 14.24 10.71
CA GLU A 72 8.88 13.06 10.96
C GLU A 72 8.08 11.80 11.36
N TRP A 73 7.46 11.79 12.53
CA TRP A 73 6.72 10.63 13.03
C TRP A 73 5.30 10.51 12.47
N GLY A 74 4.73 11.62 12.00
CA GLY A 74 3.41 11.63 11.37
C GLY A 74 3.39 10.80 10.09
N ILE A 75 4.49 10.79 9.35
CA ILE A 75 4.65 10.02 8.11
C ILE A 75 4.62 8.52 8.35
N CYS A 76 5.19 8.04 9.45
CA CYS A 76 5.12 6.61 9.80
C CYS A 76 3.66 6.19 10.02
N LEU A 77 2.87 7.00 10.73
CA LEU A 77 1.45 6.72 10.92
C LEU A 77 0.66 6.84 9.61
N ALA A 78 0.93 7.86 8.80
CA ALA A 78 0.31 8.01 7.48
C ALA A 78 0.58 6.81 6.57
N THR A 79 1.81 6.27 6.63
CA THR A 79 2.22 5.06 5.91
C THR A 79 1.44 3.84 6.37
N LEU A 80 1.34 3.60 7.69
CA LEU A 80 0.58 2.46 8.22
C LEU A 80 -0.91 2.54 7.86
N LEU A 81 -1.52 3.72 7.99
CA LEU A 81 -2.94 3.94 7.67
C LEU A 81 -3.23 3.77 6.17
N SER A 82 -2.40 4.35 5.31
CA SER A 82 -2.57 4.21 3.87
C SER A 82 -2.32 2.77 3.43
N ALA A 83 -1.26 2.12 3.93
CA ALA A 83 -0.91 0.75 3.59
C ALA A 83 -2.00 -0.26 3.98
N VAL A 84 -2.53 -0.21 5.21
CA VAL A 84 -3.60 -1.13 5.61
C VAL A 84 -4.84 -0.94 4.74
N SER A 85 -5.20 0.31 4.43
CA SER A 85 -6.38 0.58 3.64
C SER A 85 -6.21 0.18 2.16
N SER A 86 -5.07 0.48 1.54
CA SER A 86 -4.82 0.08 0.15
C SER A 86 -4.69 -1.44 0.02
N PHE A 87 -4.02 -2.09 0.97
CA PHE A 87 -3.84 -3.53 0.98
C PHE A 87 -5.17 -4.27 1.03
N VAL A 88 -6.03 -3.94 2.01
CA VAL A 88 -7.33 -4.60 2.19
C VAL A 88 -8.26 -4.33 1.00
N VAL A 89 -8.31 -3.09 0.50
CA VAL A 89 -9.17 -2.76 -0.65
C VAL A 89 -8.68 -3.45 -1.92
N TYR A 90 -7.37 -3.53 -2.15
CA TYR A 90 -6.83 -4.26 -3.29
C TYR A 90 -7.18 -5.75 -3.22
N LEU A 91 -6.99 -6.41 -2.07
CA LEU A 91 -7.41 -7.81 -1.88
C LEU A 91 -8.90 -8.01 -2.15
N ALA A 92 -9.74 -7.11 -1.64
CA ALA A 92 -11.19 -7.17 -1.85
C ALA A 92 -11.57 -7.03 -3.34
N ILE A 93 -10.88 -6.17 -4.11
CA ILE A 93 -11.09 -6.05 -5.56
C ILE A 93 -10.69 -7.34 -6.26
N GLN A 94 -9.52 -7.89 -5.95
CA GLN A 94 -9.04 -9.13 -6.58
C GLN A 94 -9.97 -10.31 -6.27
N ASP A 95 -10.46 -10.43 -5.03
CA ASP A 95 -11.34 -11.52 -4.64
C ASP A 95 -12.77 -11.34 -5.17
N PHE A 96 -13.40 -10.17 -4.95
CA PHE A 96 -14.82 -9.99 -5.24
C PHE A 96 -15.12 -9.63 -6.69
N TYR A 97 -14.19 -8.98 -7.40
CA TYR A 97 -14.42 -8.54 -8.77
C TYR A 97 -13.70 -9.41 -9.80
N PHE A 98 -12.43 -9.76 -9.55
CA PHE A 98 -11.65 -10.59 -10.47
C PHE A 98 -11.75 -12.08 -10.19
N ASP A 99 -12.40 -12.49 -9.10
CA ASP A 99 -12.54 -13.90 -8.67
C ASP A 99 -11.19 -14.64 -8.70
N TYR A 100 -10.18 -14.04 -8.04
CA TYR A 100 -8.80 -14.53 -8.06
C TYR A 100 -8.65 -16.01 -7.66
N GLY A 101 -9.60 -16.52 -6.86
CA GLY A 101 -9.61 -17.91 -6.40
C GLY A 101 -8.84 -18.07 -5.09
N THR A 102 -7.73 -18.80 -5.13
CA THR A 102 -6.91 -19.11 -3.95
C THR A 102 -5.98 -17.95 -3.60
N TRP A 103 -6.01 -17.52 -2.34
CA TRP A 103 -5.10 -16.52 -1.79
C TRP A 103 -3.75 -17.16 -1.55
N ASP A 104 -2.83 -16.90 -2.48
CA ASP A 104 -1.45 -17.34 -2.46
C ASP A 104 -0.48 -16.18 -2.16
N GLN A 105 0.81 -16.49 -2.03
CA GLN A 105 1.81 -15.45 -1.79
C GLN A 105 1.94 -14.44 -2.94
N THR A 106 1.62 -14.83 -4.18
CA THR A 106 1.58 -13.90 -5.33
C THR A 106 0.54 -12.79 -5.09
N LEU A 107 -0.68 -13.14 -4.65
CA LEU A 107 -1.71 -12.16 -4.33
C LEU A 107 -1.27 -11.20 -3.23
N LEU A 108 -0.65 -11.75 -2.17
CA LEU A 108 -0.14 -10.95 -1.07
C LEU A 108 0.94 -9.98 -1.54
N ILE A 109 1.93 -10.43 -2.33
CA ILE A 109 2.96 -9.57 -2.91
C ILE A 109 2.33 -8.44 -3.72
N LYS A 110 1.38 -8.74 -4.61
CA LYS A 110 0.70 -7.71 -5.41
C LYS A 110 -0.01 -6.67 -4.54
N ALA A 111 -0.67 -7.10 -3.46
CA ALA A 111 -1.33 -6.20 -2.52
C ALA A 111 -0.34 -5.30 -1.76
N VAL A 112 0.83 -5.81 -1.40
CA VAL A 112 1.90 -4.98 -0.81
C VAL A 112 2.49 -4.03 -1.84
N ILE A 113 2.68 -4.46 -3.09
CA ILE A 113 3.15 -3.59 -4.18
C ILE A 113 2.16 -2.43 -4.42
N CYS A 114 0.84 -2.68 -4.42
CA CYS A 114 -0.15 -1.62 -4.44
C CYS A 114 0.05 -0.64 -3.27
N SER A 115 0.34 -1.16 -2.08
CA SER A 115 0.48 -0.35 -0.87
C SER A 115 1.75 0.49 -0.86
N ILE A 116 2.91 -0.07 -1.20
CA ILE A 116 4.17 0.69 -1.31
C ILE A 116 4.11 1.70 -2.45
N THR A 117 3.40 1.41 -3.54
CA THR A 117 3.13 2.39 -4.61
C THR A 117 2.44 3.64 -4.06
N LEU A 118 1.43 3.46 -3.22
CA LEU A 118 0.76 4.59 -2.58
C LEU A 118 1.66 5.35 -1.61
N VAL A 119 2.48 4.63 -0.84
CA VAL A 119 3.43 5.24 0.09
C VAL A 119 4.45 6.11 -0.65
N ILE A 120 4.91 5.67 -1.83
CA ILE A 120 5.71 6.52 -2.73
C ILE A 120 4.93 7.77 -3.16
N ALA A 121 3.65 7.62 -3.54
CA ALA A 121 2.81 8.74 -3.94
C ALA A 121 2.61 9.77 -2.82
N ILE A 122 2.51 9.32 -1.55
CA ILE A 122 2.41 10.19 -0.38
C ILE A 122 3.60 11.15 -0.29
N GLY A 123 4.78 10.76 -0.77
CA GLY A 123 5.95 11.64 -0.82
C GLY A 123 5.71 12.95 -1.56
N VAL A 124 4.76 12.98 -2.51
CA VAL A 124 4.40 14.19 -3.29
C VAL A 124 3.51 15.16 -2.51
N PHE A 125 2.61 14.66 -1.67
CA PHE A 125 1.63 15.47 -0.93
C PHE A 125 1.76 15.30 0.60
N CYS A 126 2.94 14.90 1.06
CA CYS A 126 3.20 14.67 2.47
C CYS A 126 2.92 15.92 3.30
N GLY A 127 2.14 15.76 4.37
CA GLY A 127 1.80 16.84 5.28
C GLY A 127 0.66 17.77 4.81
N THR A 128 0.11 17.56 3.61
CA THR A 128 -1.05 18.34 3.12
C THR A 128 -2.39 17.68 3.46
N CYS A 129 -2.38 16.44 3.94
CA CYS A 129 -3.56 15.69 4.37
C CYS A 129 -3.66 15.58 5.90
N LYS A 130 -4.88 15.55 6.44
CA LYS A 130 -5.14 15.16 7.83
C LYS A 130 -4.89 13.67 8.00
N MET A 131 -4.47 13.26 9.19
CA MET A 131 -4.04 11.87 9.44
C MET A 131 -5.08 10.81 9.04
N TRP A 132 -6.34 11.01 9.39
CA TRP A 132 -7.42 10.08 9.03
C TRP A 132 -7.70 10.01 7.52
N GLN A 133 -7.33 11.05 6.74
CA GLN A 133 -7.54 11.08 5.29
C GLN A 133 -6.61 10.10 4.58
N TYR A 134 -5.50 9.66 5.18
CA TYR A 134 -4.64 8.64 4.59
C TYR A 134 -5.34 7.28 4.44
N LEU A 135 -6.32 6.96 5.31
CA LEU A 135 -7.20 5.80 5.10
C LEU A 135 -8.03 5.98 3.82
N LEU A 136 -8.65 7.14 3.63
CA LEU A 136 -9.45 7.40 2.43
C LEU A 136 -8.59 7.38 1.15
N VAL A 137 -7.39 7.97 1.22
CA VAL A 137 -6.45 7.95 0.10
C VAL A 137 -6.07 6.51 -0.26
N GLY A 138 -5.84 5.65 0.74
CA GLY A 138 -5.65 4.20 0.55
C GLY A 138 -6.81 3.52 -0.17
N ALA A 139 -8.03 3.72 0.33
CA ALA A 139 -9.22 3.12 -0.24
C ALA A 139 -9.53 3.60 -1.67
N LEU A 140 -9.21 4.85 -2.00
CA LEU A 140 -9.42 5.42 -3.34
C LEU A 140 -8.31 5.07 -4.32
N PHE A 141 -7.07 4.90 -3.84
CA PHE A 141 -5.94 4.55 -4.70
C PHE A 141 -6.02 3.11 -5.21
N ALA A 142 -6.37 2.15 -4.37
CA ALA A 142 -6.37 0.74 -4.74
C ALA A 142 -7.23 0.39 -5.98
N PRO A 143 -8.46 0.93 -6.16
CA PRO A 143 -9.21 0.76 -7.41
C PRO A 143 -8.51 1.34 -8.64
N VAL A 144 -7.84 2.50 -8.50
CA VAL A 144 -7.10 3.13 -9.60
C VAL A 144 -5.88 2.27 -9.97
N TYR A 145 -5.15 1.79 -8.97
CA TYR A 145 -4.01 0.90 -9.17
C TYR A 145 -4.43 -0.41 -9.84
N ALA A 146 -5.48 -1.07 -9.35
CA ALA A 146 -6.00 -2.31 -9.94
C ALA A 146 -6.47 -2.12 -11.39
N LEU A 147 -7.07 -0.97 -11.71
CA LEU A 147 -7.42 -0.63 -13.08
C LEU A 147 -6.17 -0.47 -13.97
N VAL A 148 -5.13 0.21 -13.49
CA VAL A 148 -3.86 0.39 -14.24
C VAL A 148 -3.16 -0.95 -14.43
N GLU A 149 -3.09 -1.81 -13.40
CA GLU A 149 -2.57 -3.17 -13.51
C GLU A 149 -3.33 -3.98 -14.55
N TRP A 150 -4.67 -3.96 -14.51
CA TRP A 150 -5.51 -4.66 -15.47
C TRP A 150 -5.30 -4.15 -16.90
N LEU A 151 -5.16 -2.84 -17.10
CA LEU A 151 -4.88 -2.25 -18.42
C LEU A 151 -3.52 -2.70 -18.96
N LEU A 152 -2.48 -2.70 -18.12
CA LEU A 152 -1.13 -3.13 -18.49
C LEU A 152 -1.07 -4.62 -18.81
N GLY A 153 -1.80 -5.45 -18.06
CA GLY A 153 -1.88 -6.89 -18.32
C GLY A 153 -2.74 -7.26 -19.54
N ASN A 154 -3.57 -6.34 -20.03
CA ASN A 154 -4.44 -6.60 -21.18
C ASN A 154 -3.68 -6.37 -22.50
N VAL A 155 -3.24 -7.47 -23.12
CA VAL A 155 -2.49 -7.48 -24.39
C VAL A 155 -3.21 -6.72 -25.51
N THR A 156 -4.54 -6.72 -25.54
CA THR A 156 -5.29 -5.99 -26.58
C THR A 156 -5.20 -4.47 -26.44
N ILE A 157 -4.89 -3.98 -25.23
CA ILE A 157 -4.81 -2.55 -24.90
C ILE A 157 -3.35 -2.10 -24.85
N ALA A 158 -2.50 -2.84 -24.12
CA ALA A 158 -1.09 -2.48 -23.90
C ALA A 158 -0.15 -2.98 -25.00
N GLY A 159 -0.59 -3.94 -25.82
CA GLY A 159 0.23 -4.61 -26.83
C GLY A 159 1.11 -5.73 -26.25
N GLU A 160 1.52 -6.67 -27.11
CA GLU A 160 2.29 -7.87 -26.72
C GLU A 160 3.70 -7.57 -26.15
N LEU A 161 4.22 -6.36 -26.38
CA LEU A 161 5.57 -5.95 -25.95
C LEU A 161 5.60 -5.15 -24.64
N ALA A 162 4.46 -4.95 -23.98
CA ALA A 162 4.41 -4.25 -22.70
C ALA A 162 5.03 -5.14 -21.60
N THR A 163 6.25 -4.78 -21.17
CA THR A 163 6.97 -5.45 -20.09
C THR A 163 7.29 -4.47 -18.97
N ASP A 164 6.92 -4.83 -17.73
CA ASP A 164 7.16 -3.99 -16.55
C ASP A 164 7.43 -4.81 -15.26
N PRO A 165 8.36 -5.78 -15.28
CA PRO A 165 8.60 -6.67 -14.13
C PRO A 165 9.03 -5.92 -12.86
N GLY A 166 9.74 -4.80 -13.01
CA GLY A 166 10.18 -3.95 -11.91
C GLY A 166 9.19 -2.84 -11.52
N GLY A 167 8.05 -2.70 -12.21
CA GLY A 167 7.05 -1.69 -11.90
C GLY A 167 7.46 -0.25 -12.22
N SER A 168 8.33 -0.01 -13.20
CA SER A 168 8.68 1.35 -13.63
C SER A 168 7.44 2.16 -14.00
N ILE A 169 6.44 1.54 -14.64
CA ILE A 169 5.18 2.18 -15.00
C ILE A 169 4.14 1.97 -13.90
N LEU A 170 3.85 0.70 -13.56
CA LEU A 170 2.78 0.34 -12.64
C LEU A 170 2.99 0.88 -11.22
N VAL A 171 4.25 0.93 -10.76
CA VAL A 171 4.61 1.43 -9.42
C VAL A 171 5.06 2.88 -9.52
N HIS A 172 6.23 3.14 -10.09
CA HIS A 172 6.88 4.45 -9.95
C HIS A 172 6.17 5.57 -10.72
N MET A 173 5.81 5.33 -11.98
CA MET A 173 5.08 6.31 -12.78
C MET A 173 3.67 6.54 -12.23
N CYS A 174 2.95 5.46 -11.91
CA CYS A 174 1.62 5.54 -11.29
C CYS A 174 1.64 6.36 -10.00
N ALA A 175 2.58 6.07 -9.10
CA ALA A 175 2.73 6.79 -7.84
C ALA A 175 2.99 8.29 -8.04
N ALA A 176 3.92 8.64 -8.94
CA ALA A 176 4.28 10.03 -9.21
C ALA A 176 3.08 10.82 -9.75
N TYR A 177 2.39 10.31 -10.77
CA TYR A 177 1.25 11.01 -11.37
C TYR A 177 0.01 11.03 -10.48
N PHE A 178 -0.26 9.94 -9.75
CA PHE A 178 -1.33 9.94 -8.75
C PHE A 178 -1.06 10.97 -7.66
N GLY A 179 0.16 10.99 -7.11
CA GLY A 179 0.58 11.95 -6.09
C GLY A 179 0.45 13.41 -6.55
N ILE A 180 0.88 13.70 -7.78
CA ILE A 180 0.69 15.03 -8.40
C ILE A 180 -0.80 15.35 -8.52
N GLY A 181 -1.62 14.39 -8.97
CA GLY A 181 -3.07 14.55 -9.06
C GLY A 181 -3.73 14.90 -7.71
N VAL A 182 -3.33 14.22 -6.63
CA VAL A 182 -3.79 14.51 -5.27
C VAL A 182 -3.35 15.90 -4.82
N ALA A 183 -2.08 16.26 -5.02
CA ALA A 183 -1.58 17.60 -4.67
C ALA A 183 -2.33 18.71 -5.42
N LEU A 184 -2.60 18.49 -6.72
CA LEU A 184 -3.37 19.42 -7.57
C LEU A 184 -4.86 19.48 -7.24
N ALA A 185 -5.43 18.44 -6.62
CA ALA A 185 -6.81 18.41 -6.14
C ALA A 185 -6.95 19.13 -4.79
N ILE A 186 -6.01 18.94 -3.87
CA ILE A 186 -6.01 19.58 -2.54
C ILE A 186 -5.73 21.08 -2.68
N ARG A 187 -4.77 21.48 -3.53
CA ARG A 187 -4.35 22.89 -3.75
C ARG A 187 -4.11 23.67 -2.46
N ASP A 188 -3.46 23.05 -1.46
CA ASP A 188 -3.16 23.75 -0.21
C ASP A 188 -2.07 24.80 -0.46
N LYS A 189 -2.49 26.07 -0.56
CA LYS A 189 -1.58 27.19 -0.78
C LYS A 189 -0.54 27.32 0.35
N ARG A 190 -0.86 26.87 1.56
CA ARG A 190 0.05 26.94 2.72
C ARG A 190 1.27 26.03 2.55
N ALA A 191 1.16 24.97 1.76
CA ALA A 191 2.26 24.05 1.52
C ALA A 191 3.45 24.73 0.80
N PHE A 192 3.20 25.79 0.02
CA PHE A 192 4.25 26.55 -0.67
C PHE A 192 5.08 27.44 0.27
N ASP A 193 4.49 27.87 1.38
CA ASP A 193 5.13 28.74 2.37
C ASP A 193 5.67 27.94 3.57
N GLU A 194 5.46 26.62 3.60
CA GLU A 194 5.86 25.78 4.72
C GLU A 194 7.37 25.48 4.65
N PRO A 195 8.16 25.83 5.69
CA PRO A 195 9.58 25.61 5.67
C PRO A 195 9.94 24.13 5.81
N MET A 196 10.75 23.61 4.88
CA MET A 196 11.18 22.22 4.82
C MET A 196 12.49 21.99 5.60
N TYR A 197 12.51 22.36 6.89
CA TYR A 197 13.70 22.16 7.73
C TYR A 197 14.00 20.68 7.97
N THR A 198 15.28 20.33 7.94
CA THR A 198 15.79 18.99 8.27
C THR A 198 16.57 19.02 9.59
N THR A 199 16.82 17.84 10.17
CA THR A 199 17.69 17.66 11.34
C THR A 199 18.70 16.56 11.09
N THR A 200 19.79 16.51 11.85
CA THR A 200 20.73 15.37 11.79
C THR A 200 20.02 14.04 12.05
N HIS A 201 19.04 14.04 12.96
CA HIS A 201 18.20 12.88 13.24
C HIS A 201 17.42 12.43 12.01
N SER A 202 16.66 13.33 11.35
CA SER A 202 15.88 12.95 10.16
C SER A 202 16.75 12.50 8.99
N VAL A 203 17.83 13.23 8.71
CA VAL A 203 18.76 12.90 7.61
C VAL A 203 19.48 11.57 7.83
N THR A 204 19.80 11.21 9.07
CA THR A 204 20.42 9.90 9.38
C THR A 204 19.50 8.74 9.01
N PHE A 205 18.21 8.83 9.33
CA PHE A 205 17.23 7.82 8.94
C PHE A 205 17.01 7.76 7.44
N VAL A 206 17.00 8.90 6.75
CA VAL A 206 16.89 8.93 5.28
C VAL A 206 18.06 8.20 4.63
N TRP A 207 19.30 8.43 5.09
CA TRP A 207 20.47 7.72 4.56
C TRP A 207 20.40 6.22 4.85
N LEU A 208 20.08 5.83 6.09
CA LEU A 208 19.92 4.42 6.45
C LEU A 208 18.86 3.73 5.59
N ALA A 209 17.68 4.34 5.45
CA ALA A 209 16.60 3.82 4.64
C ALA A 209 16.97 3.73 3.16
N SER A 210 17.68 4.73 2.62
CA SER A 210 18.14 4.74 1.22
C SER A 210 19.06 3.55 0.93
N MET A 211 20.04 3.30 1.80
CA MET A 211 20.99 2.19 1.62
C MET A 211 20.31 0.82 1.72
N LEU A 212 19.40 0.66 2.69
CA LEU A 212 18.65 -0.60 2.85
C LEU A 212 17.68 -0.84 1.68
N LEU A 213 16.98 0.18 1.21
CA LEU A 213 16.13 0.10 0.02
C LEU A 213 16.95 -0.31 -1.21
N TRP A 214 18.13 0.28 -1.38
CA TRP A 214 19.02 -0.07 -2.49
C TRP A 214 19.44 -1.54 -2.45
N MET A 215 19.76 -2.06 -1.25
CA MET A 215 20.14 -3.46 -1.05
C MET A 215 18.98 -4.44 -1.31
N LEU A 216 17.75 -4.06 -0.95
CA LEU A 216 16.54 -4.89 -1.10
C LEU A 216 15.90 -4.77 -2.49
N TRP A 217 16.31 -3.79 -3.29
CA TRP A 217 15.73 -3.52 -4.61
C TRP A 217 15.70 -4.73 -5.55
N PRO A 218 16.73 -5.61 -5.61
CA PRO A 218 16.67 -6.82 -6.43
C PRO A 218 15.55 -7.79 -6.01
N SER A 219 15.21 -7.85 -4.71
CA SER A 219 14.10 -8.66 -4.20
C SER A 219 12.77 -8.13 -4.71
N PHE A 220 12.58 -6.80 -4.68
CA PHE A 220 11.40 -6.14 -5.22
C PHE A 220 11.20 -6.42 -6.71
N VAL A 221 12.23 -6.17 -7.52
CA VAL A 221 12.14 -6.28 -9.00
C VAL A 221 11.89 -7.72 -9.46
N THR A 222 12.35 -8.71 -8.71
CA THR A 222 12.20 -10.13 -9.09
C THR A 222 11.03 -10.81 -8.38
N SER A 223 10.22 -10.08 -7.60
CA SER A 223 9.19 -10.66 -6.73
C SER A 223 8.06 -11.38 -7.46
N LEU A 224 7.72 -10.91 -8.66
CA LEU A 224 6.66 -11.46 -9.51
C LEU A 224 7.20 -12.08 -10.81
N VAL A 225 8.53 -12.18 -10.94
CA VAL A 225 9.20 -12.78 -12.10
C VAL A 225 9.25 -14.31 -11.92
N PRO A 226 9.09 -15.12 -13.01
CA PRO A 226 9.25 -16.57 -12.95
C PRO A 226 10.59 -16.99 -12.33
N ALA A 227 10.62 -18.12 -11.62
CA ALA A 227 11.77 -18.55 -10.83
C ALA A 227 13.06 -18.72 -11.67
N GLU A 228 12.91 -19.17 -12.90
CA GLU A 228 13.96 -19.33 -13.90
C GLU A 228 14.64 -18.02 -14.32
N ASP A 229 13.95 -16.89 -14.16
CA ASP A 229 14.39 -15.57 -14.63
C ASP A 229 14.94 -14.69 -13.49
N VAL A 230 14.86 -15.16 -12.23
CA VAL A 230 15.28 -14.40 -11.04
C VAL A 230 16.79 -14.10 -11.00
N THR A 231 17.62 -14.92 -11.62
CA THR A 231 19.09 -14.83 -11.56
C THR A 231 19.73 -14.13 -12.76
N TRP A 232 18.94 -13.59 -13.68
CA TRP A 232 19.40 -12.96 -14.93
C TRP A 232 19.94 -11.53 -14.72
N GLY A 233 20.65 -11.30 -13.61
CA GLY A 233 21.11 -10.00 -13.15
C GLY A 233 21.74 -9.10 -14.20
#